data_AF-A0AA48KIH5-F1
#
_entry.id   AF-A0AA48KIH5-F1
#
_cell.length_a   1.000
_cell.length_b   1.000
_cell.length_c   1.000
_cell.angle_alpha   90.00
_cell.angle_beta   90.00
_cell.angle_gamma   90.00
#
_symmetry.space_group_name_H-M   'P 1'
#
loop_
_entity.id
_entity.type
_entity.pdbx_description
1 polymer ?
#
loop_
_entity_poly.entity_id
_entity_poly.type
_entity_poly.pdbx_seq_one_letter_code
_entity_poly.pdbx_strand_id
1 'polypeptide(L)'
;MTTHFTELAQRAAADGQVTSQEVLALRRQGWGDGIIVREEAEALFALNNALDVRDEEWCDFFVEAIGEFVLNGTPPRLQCDDEEAEWLIAQVDHDGKLESMVELETIVRIIERAENVPVVLKNYVLEQVEREVLTGVGPTRCGGELSASHITSAEAQILRRVVFASGGHGPAAVTRFDAEMLFRLKDETLADENAPEWDELFLDGVSNYLKGFALQNAQLDHDRAKELQAFIADSRPNVGRFMGKMARELPQARNHFGKVFGKRDTAPSYTEQAIAGEAMTDHEQEWLDKMIGVDGEVDDLERRLLARIIEEGE
;
A
#
# COMPACT_ATOMS: atom_id res chain seq x y z
N MET A 1 -0.43 -31.01 -9.26
CA MET A 1 -1.76 -30.47 -8.90
C MET A 1 -2.05 -29.25 -9.76
N THR A 2 -1.08 -28.38 -9.95
CA THR A 2 -1.02 -27.26 -10.92
C THR A 2 -1.68 -27.53 -12.28
N THR A 3 -1.44 -28.70 -12.90
CA THR A 3 -2.04 -29.05 -14.21
C THR A 3 -3.58 -29.09 -14.18
N HIS A 4 -4.18 -29.56 -13.09
CA HIS A 4 -5.65 -29.60 -12.98
C HIS A 4 -6.24 -28.20 -12.74
N PHE A 5 -5.52 -27.36 -11.99
CA PHE A 5 -5.92 -25.98 -11.74
C PHE A 5 -5.92 -25.19 -13.04
N THR A 6 -4.83 -25.26 -13.81
CA THR A 6 -4.69 -24.55 -15.08
C THR A 6 -5.68 -25.05 -16.13
N GLU A 7 -5.94 -26.36 -16.21
CA GLU A 7 -6.99 -26.91 -17.09
C GLU A 7 -8.40 -26.40 -16.72
N LEU A 8 -8.70 -26.27 -15.42
CA LEU A 8 -9.98 -25.73 -14.97
C LEU A 8 -10.12 -24.26 -15.33
N ALA A 9 -9.09 -23.45 -15.05
CA ALA A 9 -9.08 -22.03 -15.39
C ALA A 9 -9.21 -21.80 -16.91
N GLN A 10 -8.52 -22.59 -17.73
CA GLN A 10 -8.61 -22.51 -19.19
C GLN A 10 -10.00 -22.86 -19.73
N ARG A 11 -10.71 -23.81 -19.10
CA ARG A 11 -12.08 -24.14 -19.50
C ARG A 11 -13.04 -23.00 -19.19
N ALA A 12 -12.98 -22.45 -17.97
CA ALA A 12 -13.78 -21.29 -17.59
C ALA A 12 -13.48 -20.07 -18.49
N ALA A 13 -12.22 -19.87 -18.85
CA ALA A 13 -11.80 -18.78 -19.74
C ALA A 13 -12.39 -18.94 -21.16
N ALA A 14 -12.49 -20.18 -21.67
CA ALA A 14 -13.10 -20.45 -22.97
C ALA A 14 -14.61 -20.17 -22.98
N ASP A 15 -15.27 -20.29 -21.83
CA ASP A 15 -16.71 -20.00 -21.67
C ASP A 15 -16.98 -18.50 -21.42
N GLY A 16 -15.95 -17.71 -21.10
CA GLY A 16 -16.04 -16.27 -20.82
C GLY A 16 -16.76 -15.92 -19.52
N GLN A 17 -17.10 -16.93 -18.72
CA GLN A 17 -17.85 -16.82 -17.47
C GLN A 17 -17.29 -17.82 -16.47
N VAL A 18 -17.36 -17.46 -15.18
CA VAL A 18 -17.00 -18.36 -14.08
C VAL A 18 -18.21 -18.51 -13.17
N THR A 19 -18.58 -19.75 -12.87
CA THR A 19 -19.67 -20.05 -11.94
C THR A 19 -19.14 -20.18 -10.51
N SER A 20 -19.99 -19.99 -9.50
CA SER A 20 -19.64 -20.23 -8.09
C SER A 20 -19.08 -21.63 -7.84
N GLN A 21 -19.53 -22.65 -8.59
CA GLN A 21 -19.00 -24.01 -8.47
C GLN A 21 -17.56 -24.11 -8.99
N GLU A 22 -17.23 -23.36 -10.05
CA GLU A 22 -15.88 -23.29 -10.61
C GLU A 22 -14.96 -22.47 -9.70
N VAL A 23 -15.42 -21.35 -9.13
CA VAL A 23 -14.64 -20.61 -8.11
C VAL A 23 -14.33 -21.52 -6.93
N LEU A 24 -15.31 -22.25 -6.41
CA LEU A 24 -15.10 -23.19 -5.32
C LEU A 24 -14.13 -24.32 -5.70
N ALA A 25 -14.18 -24.80 -6.94
CA ALA A 25 -13.27 -25.83 -7.44
C ALA A 25 -11.83 -25.28 -7.58
N LEU A 26 -11.65 -24.05 -8.08
CA LEU A 26 -10.37 -23.36 -8.14
C LEU A 26 -9.79 -23.16 -6.74
N ARG A 27 -10.59 -22.66 -5.78
CA ARG A 27 -10.18 -22.51 -4.37
C ARG A 27 -9.69 -23.81 -3.75
N ARG A 28 -10.43 -24.91 -3.94
CA ARG A 28 -10.03 -26.23 -3.41
C ARG A 28 -8.72 -26.73 -4.00
N GLN A 29 -8.45 -26.42 -5.26
CA GLN A 29 -7.25 -26.85 -5.95
C GLN A 29 -6.05 -25.98 -5.59
N GLY A 30 -6.19 -24.65 -5.67
CA GLY A 30 -5.13 -23.69 -5.35
C GLY A 30 -4.73 -23.68 -3.88
N TRP A 31 -5.68 -23.93 -2.97
CA TRP A 31 -5.38 -24.07 -1.53
C TRP A 31 -5.15 -25.51 -1.07
N GLY A 32 -4.96 -26.45 -2.00
CA GLY A 32 -4.71 -27.84 -1.67
C GLY A 32 -3.41 -28.09 -0.91
N ASP A 33 -2.35 -27.36 -1.26
CA ASP A 33 -1.04 -27.33 -0.57
C ASP A 33 -0.78 -26.01 0.18
N GLY A 34 -1.71 -25.06 0.09
CA GLY A 34 -1.70 -23.79 0.82
C GLY A 34 -0.81 -22.72 0.20
N ILE A 35 -0.37 -22.87 -1.06
CA ILE A 35 0.49 -21.92 -1.76
C ILE A 35 0.01 -21.80 -3.21
N ILE A 36 -0.31 -20.59 -3.67
CA ILE A 36 -0.46 -20.33 -5.11
C ILE A 36 0.94 -20.25 -5.72
N VAL A 37 1.18 -20.97 -6.81
CA VAL A 37 2.42 -20.85 -7.59
C VAL A 37 2.25 -19.90 -8.78
N ARG A 38 3.37 -19.47 -9.38
CA ARG A 38 3.37 -18.50 -10.48
C ARG A 38 2.48 -18.95 -11.65
N GLU A 39 2.53 -20.23 -12.02
CA GLU A 39 1.72 -20.78 -13.09
C GLU A 39 0.21 -20.74 -12.80
N GLU A 40 -0.19 -20.82 -11.53
CA GLU A 40 -1.59 -20.70 -11.11
C GLU A 40 -2.03 -19.25 -11.07
N ALA A 41 -1.17 -18.34 -10.60
CA ALA A 41 -1.42 -16.91 -10.65
C ALA A 41 -1.57 -16.39 -12.10
N GLU A 42 -0.71 -16.83 -13.02
CA GLU A 42 -0.82 -16.52 -14.45
C GLU A 42 -2.10 -17.08 -15.07
N ALA A 43 -2.53 -18.28 -14.65
CA ALA A 43 -3.81 -18.83 -15.09
C ALA A 43 -5.02 -18.04 -14.55
N LEU A 44 -4.92 -17.49 -13.34
CA LEU A 44 -5.95 -16.59 -12.78
C LEU A 44 -6.02 -15.27 -13.55
N PHE A 45 -4.90 -14.66 -13.91
CA PHE A 45 -4.87 -13.46 -14.77
C PHE A 45 -5.47 -13.76 -16.14
N ALA A 46 -5.06 -14.85 -16.79
CA ALA A 46 -5.61 -15.26 -18.08
C ALA A 46 -7.13 -15.50 -18.02
N LEU A 47 -7.62 -16.13 -16.95
CA LEU A 47 -9.05 -16.30 -16.71
C LEU A 47 -9.73 -14.95 -16.48
N ASN A 48 -9.20 -14.11 -15.59
CA ASN A 48 -9.73 -12.77 -15.33
C ASN A 48 -9.90 -11.98 -16.64
N ASN A 49 -8.93 -12.01 -17.55
CA ASN A 49 -8.96 -11.24 -18.80
C ASN A 49 -9.99 -11.78 -19.80
N ALA A 50 -10.36 -13.05 -19.68
CA ALA A 50 -11.37 -13.68 -20.52
C ALA A 50 -12.80 -13.48 -20.02
N LEU A 51 -13.00 -13.01 -18.78
CA LEU A 51 -14.33 -12.84 -18.19
C LEU A 51 -15.05 -11.59 -18.71
N ASP A 52 -16.32 -11.76 -19.10
CA ASP A 52 -17.22 -10.65 -19.41
C ASP A 52 -17.68 -9.92 -18.13
N VAL A 53 -17.98 -10.69 -17.09
CA VAL A 53 -18.46 -10.20 -15.79
C VAL A 53 -17.62 -10.83 -14.68
N ARG A 54 -17.14 -9.98 -13.77
CA ARG A 54 -16.36 -10.36 -12.59
C ARG A 54 -17.23 -10.08 -11.37
N ASP A 55 -17.95 -11.11 -10.92
CA ASP A 55 -18.82 -10.98 -9.76
C ASP A 55 -18.02 -10.89 -8.45
N GLU A 56 -18.70 -10.57 -7.35
CA GLU A 56 -18.06 -10.40 -6.03
C GLU A 56 -17.29 -11.65 -5.59
N GLU A 57 -17.80 -12.86 -5.88
CA GLU A 57 -17.16 -14.12 -5.49
C GLU A 57 -15.85 -14.34 -6.24
N TRP A 58 -15.82 -14.03 -7.54
CA TRP A 58 -14.60 -14.04 -8.34
C TRP A 58 -13.61 -12.97 -7.87
N CYS A 59 -14.06 -11.72 -7.70
CA CYS A 59 -13.24 -10.61 -7.22
C CYS A 59 -12.52 -10.98 -5.92
N ASP A 60 -13.25 -11.46 -4.93
CA ASP A 60 -12.70 -11.83 -3.63
C ASP A 60 -11.69 -12.97 -3.74
N PHE A 61 -11.99 -14.00 -4.54
CA PHE A 61 -11.05 -15.10 -4.75
C PHE A 61 -9.77 -14.64 -5.43
N PHE A 62 -9.87 -13.87 -6.51
CA PHE A 62 -8.73 -13.41 -7.27
C PHE A 62 -7.80 -12.54 -6.41
N VAL A 63 -8.37 -11.55 -5.72
CA VAL A 63 -7.62 -10.63 -4.86
C VAL A 63 -6.92 -11.40 -3.73
N GLU A 64 -7.58 -12.38 -3.12
CA GLU A 64 -6.99 -13.25 -2.09
C GLU A 64 -5.82 -14.07 -2.66
N ALA A 65 -6.04 -14.75 -3.78
CA ALA A 65 -5.07 -15.66 -4.38
C ALA A 65 -3.81 -14.93 -4.88
N ILE A 66 -3.98 -13.83 -5.62
CA ILE A 66 -2.85 -13.02 -6.11
C ILE A 66 -2.15 -12.33 -4.94
N GLY A 67 -2.89 -11.82 -3.95
CA GLY A 67 -2.30 -11.20 -2.77
C GLY A 67 -1.44 -12.17 -1.95
N GLU A 68 -1.87 -13.42 -1.77
CA GLU A 68 -1.06 -14.44 -1.09
C GLU A 68 0.15 -14.86 -1.92
N PHE A 69 0.01 -14.98 -3.25
CA PHE A 69 1.15 -15.26 -4.13
C PHE A 69 2.22 -14.19 -4.00
N VAL A 70 1.84 -12.91 -4.18
CA VAL A 70 2.79 -11.78 -4.19
C VAL A 70 3.41 -11.53 -2.82
N LEU A 71 2.63 -11.61 -1.73
CA LEU A 71 3.13 -11.23 -0.40
C LEU A 71 3.71 -12.38 0.41
N ASN A 72 3.36 -13.63 0.08
CA ASN A 72 3.68 -14.79 0.90
C ASN A 72 4.22 -15.98 0.10
N GLY A 73 4.31 -15.89 -1.23
CA GLY A 73 4.87 -16.91 -2.10
C GLY A 73 6.36 -17.14 -1.87
N THR A 74 7.10 -16.08 -1.48
CA THR A 74 8.51 -16.17 -1.11
C THR A 74 8.78 -15.54 0.27
N PRO A 75 9.79 -16.01 1.02
CA PRO A 75 10.21 -15.34 2.25
C PRO A 75 11.01 -14.05 1.97
N PRO A 76 10.77 -12.97 2.72
CA PRO A 76 9.95 -12.87 3.93
C PRO A 76 8.46 -12.63 3.63
N ARG A 77 7.58 -13.23 4.45
CA ARG A 77 6.13 -13.03 4.37
C ARG A 77 5.74 -11.56 4.56
N LEU A 78 4.61 -11.17 3.96
CA LEU A 78 4.08 -9.81 3.89
C LEU A 78 4.99 -8.81 3.17
N GLN A 79 5.90 -9.28 2.32
CA GLN A 79 6.77 -8.45 1.52
C GLN A 79 6.74 -8.91 0.07
N CYS A 80 7.17 -8.01 -0.80
CA CYS A 80 7.31 -8.22 -2.23
C CYS A 80 8.71 -7.76 -2.63
N ASP A 81 9.38 -8.50 -3.51
CA ASP A 81 10.65 -8.08 -4.12
C ASP A 81 10.45 -7.36 -5.47
N ASP A 82 11.54 -6.81 -6.01
CA ASP A 82 11.50 -6.04 -7.26
C ASP A 82 11.02 -6.88 -8.46
N GLU A 83 11.36 -8.17 -8.53
CA GLU A 83 10.96 -9.05 -9.65
C GLU A 83 9.46 -9.37 -9.56
N GLU A 84 8.96 -9.65 -8.35
CA GLU A 84 7.54 -9.88 -8.08
C GLU A 84 6.71 -8.62 -8.37
N ALA A 85 7.20 -7.44 -8.01
CA ALA A 85 6.56 -6.16 -8.28
C ALA A 85 6.50 -5.86 -9.79
N GLU A 86 7.61 -6.01 -10.51
CA GLU A 86 7.65 -5.83 -11.97
C GLU A 86 6.74 -6.82 -12.69
N TRP A 87 6.72 -8.08 -12.25
CA TRP A 87 5.81 -9.08 -12.80
C TRP A 87 4.34 -8.72 -12.54
N LEU A 88 3.99 -8.30 -11.32
CA LEU A 88 2.61 -7.91 -10.99
C LEU A 88 2.15 -6.74 -11.86
N ILE A 89 2.98 -5.70 -11.98
CA ILE A 89 2.72 -4.55 -12.84
C ILE A 89 2.51 -5.01 -14.29
N ALA A 90 3.37 -5.90 -14.80
CA ALA A 90 3.23 -6.41 -16.17
C ALA A 90 1.96 -7.26 -16.39
N GLN A 91 1.42 -7.91 -15.35
CA GLN A 91 0.16 -8.66 -15.44
C GLN A 91 -1.06 -7.72 -15.46
N VAL A 92 -1.07 -6.70 -14.60
CA VAL A 92 -2.20 -5.77 -14.48
C VAL A 92 -2.19 -4.66 -15.54
N ASP A 93 -1.04 -4.35 -16.13
CA ASP A 93 -0.84 -3.26 -17.10
C ASP A 93 -0.34 -3.77 -18.47
N HIS A 94 -0.87 -4.90 -18.93
CA HIS A 94 -0.32 -5.59 -20.10
C HIS A 94 -0.49 -4.81 -21.43
N ASP A 95 -1.40 -3.84 -21.49
CA ASP A 95 -1.68 -3.01 -22.67
C ASP A 95 -1.54 -1.49 -22.40
N GLY A 96 -0.96 -1.12 -21.24
CA GLY A 96 -0.84 0.27 -20.82
C GLY A 96 -2.11 0.84 -20.17
N LYS A 97 -3.09 -0.01 -19.84
CA LYS A 97 -4.26 0.35 -19.04
C LYS A 97 -4.58 -0.72 -18.00
N LEU A 98 -4.91 -0.26 -16.80
CA LEU A 98 -5.60 -1.05 -15.80
C LEU A 98 -7.08 -1.14 -16.21
N GLU A 99 -7.50 -2.28 -16.77
CA GLU A 99 -8.82 -2.41 -17.40
C GLU A 99 -9.87 -3.01 -16.45
N SER A 100 -9.45 -3.75 -15.42
CA SER A 100 -10.37 -4.47 -14.52
C SER A 100 -10.39 -3.93 -13.10
N MET A 101 -11.60 -3.89 -12.56
CA MET A 101 -11.87 -3.59 -11.15
C MET A 101 -11.08 -4.49 -10.22
N VAL A 102 -11.04 -5.76 -10.59
CA VAL A 102 -10.39 -6.79 -9.80
C VAL A 102 -8.90 -6.54 -9.71
N GLU A 103 -8.28 -6.01 -10.77
CA GLU A 103 -6.84 -5.72 -10.80
C GLU A 103 -6.50 -4.51 -9.94
N LEU A 104 -7.27 -3.43 -10.05
CA LEU A 104 -7.15 -2.26 -9.16
C LEU A 104 -7.31 -2.65 -7.70
N GLU A 105 -8.36 -3.41 -7.38
CA GLU A 105 -8.57 -3.89 -6.03
C GLU A 105 -7.42 -4.78 -5.54
N THR A 106 -6.85 -5.59 -6.44
CA THR A 106 -5.72 -6.47 -6.12
C THR A 106 -4.49 -5.66 -5.73
N ILE A 107 -4.09 -4.67 -6.53
CA ILE A 107 -2.90 -3.88 -6.24
C ILE A 107 -3.07 -3.01 -4.99
N VAL A 108 -4.26 -2.43 -4.78
CA VAL A 108 -4.58 -1.69 -3.54
C VAL A 108 -4.54 -2.63 -2.33
N ARG A 109 -5.14 -3.81 -2.43
CA ARG A 109 -5.16 -4.77 -1.32
C ARG A 109 -3.77 -5.29 -0.96
N ILE A 110 -2.88 -5.41 -1.95
CA ILE A 110 -1.48 -5.81 -1.75
C ILE A 110 -0.76 -4.75 -0.91
N ILE A 111 -0.81 -3.48 -1.30
CA ILE A 111 -0.11 -2.43 -0.53
C ILE A 111 -0.72 -2.20 0.87
N GLU A 112 -2.03 -2.40 1.04
CA GLU A 112 -2.68 -2.33 2.36
C GLU A 112 -2.14 -3.37 3.34
N ARG A 113 -1.87 -4.58 2.85
CA ARG A 113 -1.48 -5.74 3.68
C ARG A 113 0.02 -5.91 3.84
N ALA A 114 0.81 -5.33 2.93
CA ALA A 114 2.25 -5.48 2.95
C ALA A 114 2.88 -4.76 4.16
N GLU A 115 3.90 -5.37 4.75
CA GLU A 115 4.84 -4.66 5.62
C GLU A 115 5.65 -3.65 4.80
N ASN A 116 6.07 -4.03 3.60
CA ASN A 116 6.69 -3.14 2.63
C ASN A 116 6.59 -3.76 1.22
N VAL A 117 6.58 -2.90 0.20
CA VAL A 117 6.74 -3.30 -1.21
C VAL A 117 7.79 -2.39 -1.87
N PRO A 118 8.31 -2.76 -3.04
CA PRO A 118 9.24 -1.91 -3.77
C PRO A 118 8.64 -0.57 -4.18
N VAL A 119 9.49 0.47 -4.26
CA VAL A 119 9.08 1.84 -4.66
C VAL A 119 8.40 1.85 -6.03
N VAL A 120 8.80 0.97 -6.95
CA VAL A 120 8.17 0.85 -8.28
C VAL A 120 6.68 0.50 -8.17
N LEU A 121 6.31 -0.41 -7.26
CA LEU A 121 4.91 -0.78 -7.04
C LEU A 121 4.16 0.33 -6.29
N LYS A 122 4.79 0.98 -5.31
CA LYS A 122 4.18 2.13 -4.60
C LYS A 122 3.81 3.25 -5.58
N ASN A 123 4.75 3.63 -6.43
CA ASN A 123 4.55 4.67 -7.43
C ASN A 123 3.46 4.26 -8.41
N TYR A 124 3.52 3.04 -8.94
CA TYR A 124 2.52 2.54 -9.87
C TYR A 124 1.10 2.60 -9.31
N VAL A 125 0.88 2.10 -8.08
CA VAL A 125 -0.46 2.11 -7.45
C VAL A 125 -0.97 3.53 -7.26
N LEU A 126 -0.13 4.44 -6.75
CA LEU A 126 -0.54 5.83 -6.54
C LEU A 126 -0.85 6.52 -7.87
N GLU A 127 -0.03 6.33 -8.90
CA GLU A 127 -0.22 6.91 -10.24
C GLU A 127 -1.51 6.40 -10.90
N GLN A 128 -1.84 5.11 -10.76
CA GLN A 128 -3.10 4.58 -11.29
C GLN A 128 -4.31 5.17 -10.57
N VAL A 129 -4.30 5.21 -9.23
CA VAL A 129 -5.41 5.78 -8.47
C VAL A 129 -5.57 7.28 -8.76
N GLU A 130 -4.49 8.06 -8.79
CA GLU A 130 -4.53 9.49 -9.14
C GLU A 130 -5.12 9.68 -10.54
N ARG A 131 -4.67 8.88 -11.52
CA ARG A 131 -5.19 8.93 -12.90
C ARG A 131 -6.67 8.59 -13.00
N GLU A 132 -7.12 7.54 -12.32
CA GLU A 132 -8.52 7.11 -12.36
C GLU A 132 -9.43 8.20 -11.79
N VAL A 133 -9.04 8.79 -10.66
CA VAL A 133 -9.77 9.90 -10.02
C VAL A 133 -9.80 11.13 -10.94
N LEU A 134 -8.68 11.52 -11.54
CA LEU A 134 -8.62 12.69 -12.42
C LEU A 134 -9.39 12.51 -13.73
N THR A 135 -9.44 11.28 -14.26
CA THR A 135 -10.12 11.02 -15.53
C THR A 135 -11.59 10.67 -15.36
N GLY A 136 -12.02 10.27 -14.16
CA GLY A 136 -13.33 9.67 -13.91
C GLY A 136 -13.57 8.41 -14.75
N VAL A 137 -12.49 7.75 -15.21
CA VAL A 137 -12.53 6.55 -16.04
C VAL A 137 -11.63 5.51 -15.37
N GLY A 138 -12.25 4.41 -15.00
CA GLY A 138 -11.59 3.33 -14.30
C GLY A 138 -12.63 2.38 -13.72
N PRO A 139 -12.20 1.39 -12.96
CA PRO A 139 -13.10 0.42 -12.40
C PRO A 139 -13.31 0.68 -10.88
N THR A 140 -14.55 0.67 -10.34
CA THR A 140 -14.80 0.86 -8.89
C THR A 140 -15.47 -0.33 -8.17
N ARG A 141 -14.98 -0.64 -6.96
CA ARG A 141 -15.43 -1.79 -6.11
C ARG A 141 -16.83 -1.63 -5.57
N CYS A 142 -17.25 -0.38 -5.41
CA CYS A 142 -18.48 -0.05 -4.70
C CYS A 142 -19.69 0.01 -5.63
N GLY A 143 -19.53 -0.25 -6.94
CA GLY A 143 -20.59 -0.01 -7.93
C GLY A 143 -21.04 1.45 -7.96
N GLY A 144 -20.17 2.37 -7.51
CA GLY A 144 -20.41 3.80 -7.52
C GLY A 144 -20.15 4.38 -8.91
N GLU A 145 -20.80 5.50 -9.21
CA GLU A 145 -20.50 6.26 -10.41
C GLU A 145 -19.11 6.89 -10.26
N LEU A 146 -18.24 6.71 -11.25
CA LEU A 146 -17.08 7.59 -11.42
C LEU A 146 -17.57 8.88 -12.07
N SER A 147 -16.96 9.99 -11.69
CA SER A 147 -17.30 11.28 -12.23
C SER A 147 -16.05 11.94 -12.75
N ALA A 148 -16.02 12.27 -14.04
CA ALA A 148 -14.98 13.09 -14.63
C ALA A 148 -15.06 14.58 -14.21
N SER A 149 -15.93 14.90 -13.24
CA SER A 149 -16.12 16.25 -12.72
C SER A 149 -15.85 16.36 -11.23
N HIS A 150 -16.09 15.34 -10.40
CA HIS A 150 -15.91 15.46 -8.96
C HIS A 150 -15.42 14.15 -8.35
N ILE A 151 -14.77 14.24 -7.19
CA ILE A 151 -14.33 13.09 -6.42
C ILE A 151 -15.53 12.50 -5.69
N THR A 152 -15.89 11.29 -6.07
CA THR A 152 -16.98 10.50 -5.49
C THR A 152 -16.57 9.86 -4.17
N SER A 153 -17.54 9.37 -3.39
CA SER A 153 -17.24 8.63 -2.16
C SER A 153 -16.43 7.35 -2.42
N ALA A 154 -16.58 6.73 -3.60
CA ALA A 154 -15.80 5.54 -3.96
C ALA A 154 -14.33 5.89 -4.24
N GLU A 155 -14.08 6.99 -4.95
CA GLU A 155 -12.74 7.53 -5.21
C GLU A 155 -12.07 7.99 -3.92
N ALA A 156 -12.78 8.68 -3.04
CA ALA A 156 -12.27 9.08 -1.73
C ALA A 156 -11.89 7.86 -0.87
N GLN A 157 -12.69 6.77 -0.91
CA GLN A 157 -12.40 5.55 -0.18
C GLN A 157 -11.13 4.84 -0.68
N ILE A 158 -10.96 4.71 -2.00
CA ILE A 158 -9.76 4.07 -2.53
C ILE A 158 -8.51 4.90 -2.28
N LEU A 159 -8.56 6.22 -2.47
CA LEU A 159 -7.46 7.12 -2.13
C LEU A 159 -7.06 6.99 -0.67
N ARG A 160 -8.02 6.95 0.26
CA ARG A 160 -7.74 6.78 1.69
C ARG A 160 -7.03 5.45 1.98
N ARG A 161 -7.41 4.38 1.30
CA ARG A 161 -6.77 3.05 1.45
C ARG A 161 -5.31 3.08 1.00
N VAL A 162 -5.01 3.78 -0.10
CA VAL A 162 -3.65 3.91 -0.64
C VAL A 162 -2.78 4.84 0.22
N VAL A 163 -3.26 6.04 0.53
CA VAL A 163 -2.52 7.08 1.27
C VAL A 163 -2.10 6.62 2.67
N PHE A 164 -2.93 5.82 3.33
CA PHE A 164 -2.65 5.29 4.67
C PHE A 164 -2.21 3.81 4.68
N ALA A 165 -1.83 3.26 3.52
CA ALA A 165 -1.38 1.88 3.42
C ALA A 165 -0.07 1.63 4.19
N SER A 166 0.05 0.47 4.85
CA SER A 166 1.31 0.07 5.49
C SER A 166 2.44 -0.14 4.47
N GLY A 167 2.12 -0.63 3.28
CA GLY A 167 3.05 -0.76 2.15
C GLY A 167 3.22 0.50 1.31
N GLY A 168 2.57 1.62 1.66
CA GLY A 168 2.68 2.90 0.95
C GLY A 168 4.06 3.58 1.12
N HIS A 169 4.21 4.81 0.62
CA HIS A 169 5.45 5.58 0.71
C HIS A 169 5.87 5.84 2.16
N GLY A 170 4.90 6.00 3.07
CA GLY A 170 5.10 6.00 4.50
C GLY A 170 4.28 4.87 5.15
N PRO A 171 4.84 4.12 6.11
CA PRO A 171 4.13 3.01 6.74
C PRO A 171 2.98 3.53 7.61
N ALA A 172 1.76 3.51 7.05
CA ALA A 172 0.56 4.08 7.66
C ALA A 172 0.73 5.57 8.05
N ALA A 173 1.56 6.30 7.30
CA ALA A 173 1.83 7.71 7.50
C ALA A 173 1.90 8.40 6.13
N VAL A 174 1.31 9.59 6.05
CA VAL A 174 1.25 10.37 4.82
C VAL A 174 2.60 11.03 4.60
N THR A 175 3.17 10.82 3.42
CA THR A 175 4.42 11.46 3.02
C THR A 175 4.14 12.76 2.29
N ARG A 176 5.22 13.52 2.05
CA ARG A 176 5.16 14.69 1.19
C ARG A 176 4.60 14.36 -0.20
N PHE A 177 4.94 13.18 -0.74
CA PHE A 177 4.49 12.76 -2.07
C PHE A 177 2.97 12.57 -2.11
N ASP A 178 2.42 11.93 -1.08
CA ASP A 178 0.98 11.75 -0.91
C ASP A 178 0.27 13.09 -0.71
N ALA A 179 0.82 13.97 0.14
CA ALA A 179 0.24 15.29 0.40
C ALA A 179 0.23 16.18 -0.86
N GLU A 180 1.31 16.17 -1.64
CA GLU A 180 1.37 16.90 -2.92
C GLU A 180 0.38 16.33 -3.95
N MET A 181 0.12 15.01 -3.95
CA MET A 181 -0.96 14.42 -4.76
C MET A 181 -2.35 14.90 -4.29
N LEU A 182 -2.61 14.91 -2.98
CA LEU A 182 -3.89 15.41 -2.45
C LEU A 182 -4.16 16.87 -2.83
N PHE A 183 -3.13 17.73 -2.82
CA PHE A 183 -3.26 19.11 -3.32
C PHE A 183 -3.55 19.16 -4.82
N ARG A 184 -2.87 18.37 -5.66
CA ARG A 184 -3.17 18.31 -7.10
C ARG A 184 -4.62 17.92 -7.36
N LEU A 185 -5.11 16.88 -6.67
CA LEU A 185 -6.51 16.45 -6.77
C LEU A 185 -7.48 17.53 -6.30
N LYS A 186 -7.17 18.24 -5.20
CA LYS A 186 -7.97 19.36 -4.70
C LYS A 186 -8.07 20.47 -5.76
N ASP A 187 -6.94 20.89 -6.32
CA ASP A 187 -6.87 21.99 -7.29
C ASP A 187 -7.62 21.65 -8.59
N GLU A 188 -7.52 20.41 -9.08
CA GLU A 188 -8.21 19.96 -10.29
C GLU A 188 -9.74 19.79 -10.10
N THR A 189 -10.22 19.67 -8.86
CA THR A 189 -11.64 19.37 -8.54
C THR A 189 -12.31 20.46 -7.69
N LEU A 190 -11.65 21.61 -7.52
CA LEU A 190 -12.09 22.68 -6.62
C LEU A 190 -13.45 23.29 -7.02
N ALA A 191 -13.77 23.27 -8.32
CA ALA A 191 -15.00 23.87 -8.86
C ALA A 191 -16.23 22.96 -8.70
N ASP A 192 -16.05 21.73 -8.23
CA ASP A 192 -17.03 20.67 -8.35
C ASP A 192 -17.58 20.20 -6.99
N GLU A 193 -18.71 19.48 -7.01
CA GLU A 193 -19.37 18.99 -5.80
C GLU A 193 -18.74 17.67 -5.34
N ASN A 194 -17.55 17.77 -4.74
CA ASN A 194 -16.84 16.62 -4.18
C ASN A 194 -17.61 15.98 -3.00
N ALA A 195 -17.43 14.67 -2.84
CA ALA A 195 -18.04 13.93 -1.75
C ALA A 195 -17.47 14.38 -0.39
N PRO A 196 -18.27 14.41 0.71
CA PRO A 196 -17.77 14.82 2.03
C PRO A 196 -16.58 13.97 2.54
N GLU A 197 -16.48 12.71 2.13
CA GLU A 197 -15.34 11.85 2.48
C GLU A 197 -14.02 12.33 1.87
N TRP A 198 -14.07 13.06 0.75
CA TRP A 198 -12.89 13.69 0.13
C TRP A 198 -12.33 14.78 1.04
N ASP A 199 -13.18 15.68 1.54
CA ASP A 199 -12.77 16.75 2.45
C ASP A 199 -12.03 16.20 3.69
N GLU A 200 -12.62 15.17 4.31
CA GLU A 200 -12.04 14.53 5.49
C GLU A 200 -10.72 13.83 5.16
N LEU A 201 -10.62 13.19 3.99
CA LEU A 201 -9.36 12.61 3.51
C LEU A 201 -8.28 13.67 3.30
N PHE A 202 -8.60 14.77 2.62
CA PHE A 202 -7.65 15.86 2.36
C PHE A 202 -7.12 16.43 3.69
N LEU A 203 -8.03 16.76 4.62
CA LEU A 203 -7.68 17.33 5.92
C LEU A 203 -6.86 16.34 6.76
N ASP A 204 -7.32 15.09 6.90
CA ASP A 204 -6.59 14.07 7.65
C ASP A 204 -5.22 13.80 7.05
N GLY A 205 -5.13 13.73 5.72
CA GLY A 205 -3.91 13.39 5.01
C GLY A 205 -2.85 14.47 5.17
N VAL A 206 -3.19 15.73 4.86
CA VAL A 206 -2.23 16.83 4.95
C VAL A 206 -1.85 17.13 6.41
N SER A 207 -2.79 17.07 7.36
CA SER A 207 -2.46 17.18 8.79
C SER A 207 -1.55 16.04 9.25
N ASN A 208 -1.78 14.80 8.78
CA ASN A 208 -0.89 13.68 9.10
C ASN A 208 0.50 13.86 8.49
N TYR A 209 0.64 14.45 7.30
CA TYR A 209 1.96 14.76 6.78
C TYR A 209 2.69 15.81 7.64
N LEU A 210 1.98 16.87 8.05
CA LEU A 210 2.57 18.00 8.79
C LEU A 210 2.88 17.69 10.27
N LYS A 211 2.15 16.75 10.88
CA LYS A 211 2.22 16.46 12.33
C LYS A 211 2.40 14.99 12.65
N GLY A 212 2.27 14.11 11.66
CA GLY A 212 2.37 12.67 11.87
C GLY A 212 3.81 12.26 12.14
N PHE A 213 3.98 11.38 13.13
CA PHE A 213 5.27 10.78 13.41
C PHE A 213 5.39 9.42 12.72
N ALA A 214 6.35 9.31 11.80
CA ALA A 214 6.79 8.03 11.22
C ALA A 214 8.21 7.71 11.68
N LEU A 215 8.46 6.46 12.09
CA LEU A 215 9.82 6.01 12.41
C LEU A 215 10.63 5.89 11.12
N GLN A 216 11.83 6.47 11.12
CA GLN A 216 12.72 6.56 9.95
C GLN A 216 13.16 5.21 9.35
N ASN A 217 12.97 4.10 10.06
CA ASN A 217 13.25 2.73 9.61
C ASN A 217 12.06 1.78 9.88
N ALA A 218 10.82 2.29 9.86
CA ALA A 218 9.64 1.45 10.08
C ALA A 218 9.41 0.44 8.95
N GLN A 219 9.77 0.79 7.71
CA GLN A 219 9.82 -0.15 6.60
C GLN A 219 11.25 -0.68 6.43
N LEU A 220 11.35 -1.99 6.21
CA LEU A 220 12.60 -2.64 5.85
C LEU A 220 12.51 -3.06 4.39
N ASP A 221 13.57 -2.83 3.63
CA ASP A 221 13.69 -3.38 2.29
C ASP A 221 13.74 -4.92 2.35
N HIS A 222 13.24 -5.56 1.29
CA HIS A 222 13.09 -7.01 1.20
C HIS A 222 14.39 -7.76 1.55
N ASP A 223 15.52 -7.37 0.97
CA ASP A 223 16.82 -7.97 1.25
C ASP A 223 17.23 -7.85 2.71
N ARG A 224 16.95 -6.71 3.33
CA ARG A 224 17.28 -6.47 4.74
C ARG A 224 16.40 -7.30 5.67
N ALA A 225 15.11 -7.41 5.38
CA ALA A 225 14.19 -8.26 6.13
C ALA A 225 14.59 -9.74 6.02
N LYS A 226 14.96 -10.19 4.82
CA LYS A 226 15.46 -11.55 4.55
C LYS A 226 16.76 -11.84 5.31
N GLU A 227 17.70 -10.90 5.32
CA GLU A 227 18.94 -11.00 6.10
C GLU A 227 18.65 -11.16 7.60
N LEU A 228 17.75 -10.34 8.15
CA LEU A 228 17.35 -10.42 9.56
C LEU A 228 16.66 -11.74 9.91
N GLN A 229 15.77 -12.24 9.04
CA GLN A 229 15.14 -13.54 9.24
C GLN A 229 16.15 -14.69 9.21
N ALA A 230 17.09 -14.68 8.24
CA ALA A 230 18.16 -15.67 8.16
C ALA A 230 19.07 -15.63 9.40
N PHE A 231 19.40 -14.43 9.88
CA PHE A 231 20.18 -14.21 11.09
C PHE A 231 19.48 -14.78 12.33
N ILE A 232 18.18 -14.52 12.49
CA ILE A 232 17.37 -15.06 13.58
C ILE A 232 17.30 -16.60 13.49
N ALA A 233 17.08 -17.16 12.29
CA ALA A 233 16.98 -18.59 12.08
C ALA A 233 18.26 -19.35 12.46
N ASP A 234 19.44 -18.86 12.06
CA ASP A 234 20.75 -19.45 12.41
C ASP A 234 21.09 -19.32 13.91
N SER A 235 20.39 -18.45 14.62
CA SER A 235 20.68 -18.09 16.02
C SER A 235 19.83 -18.83 17.05
N ARG A 236 18.77 -19.51 16.61
CA ARG A 236 17.81 -20.22 17.46
C ARG A 236 18.35 -21.44 18.26
N PRO A 237 19.52 -22.06 18.00
CA PRO A 237 20.02 -23.13 18.89
C PRO A 237 20.90 -22.64 20.05
N ASN A 238 21.44 -21.40 20.03
CA ASN A 238 22.40 -20.97 21.05
C ASN A 238 22.46 -19.44 21.22
N VAL A 239 21.74 -18.94 22.23
CA VAL A 239 21.71 -17.53 22.64
C VAL A 239 23.12 -16.95 22.82
N GLY A 240 24.11 -17.73 23.29
CA GLY A 240 25.49 -17.26 23.42
C GLY A 240 26.19 -16.97 22.09
N ARG A 241 25.91 -17.76 21.04
CA ARG A 241 26.43 -17.55 19.68
C ARG A 241 25.76 -16.33 19.02
N PHE A 242 24.47 -16.13 19.25
CA PHE A 242 23.72 -14.95 18.82
C PHE A 242 24.33 -13.65 19.38
N MET A 243 24.53 -13.58 20.70
CA MET A 243 25.16 -12.41 21.35
C MET A 243 26.57 -12.15 20.81
N GLY A 244 27.34 -13.22 20.54
CA GLY A 244 28.69 -13.14 19.97
C GLY A 244 28.72 -12.62 18.53
N LYS A 245 27.74 -13.00 17.69
CA LYS A 245 27.60 -12.52 16.31
C LYS A 245 27.08 -11.08 16.26
N MET A 246 26.06 -10.74 17.06
CA MET A 246 25.59 -9.35 17.20
C MET A 246 26.73 -8.39 17.55
N ALA A 247 27.60 -8.77 18.49
CA ALA A 247 28.76 -7.98 18.88
C ALA A 247 29.84 -7.83 17.80
N ARG A 248 29.81 -8.65 16.75
CA ARG A 248 30.74 -8.63 15.62
C ARG A 248 30.18 -7.82 14.45
N GLU A 249 28.92 -8.03 14.08
CA GLU A 249 28.22 -7.28 13.02
C GLU A 249 27.97 -5.82 13.43
N LEU A 250 27.81 -5.58 14.73
CA LEU A 250 27.81 -4.25 15.32
C LEU A 250 28.97 -4.18 16.33
N PRO A 251 30.18 -3.72 15.94
CA PRO A 251 31.32 -3.60 16.85
C PRO A 251 30.99 -2.70 18.06
N GLN A 252 30.08 -1.74 17.87
CA GLN A 252 29.53 -0.89 18.92
C GLN A 252 28.52 -1.63 19.84
N ALA A 253 27.89 -2.72 19.39
CA ALA A 253 27.01 -3.57 20.22
C ALA A 253 27.77 -4.21 21.37
N ARG A 254 29.09 -4.44 21.26
CA ARG A 254 29.90 -4.96 22.37
C ARG A 254 30.02 -3.95 23.53
N ASN A 255 30.03 -2.65 23.21
CA ASN A 255 29.90 -1.56 24.19
C ASN A 255 28.44 -1.27 24.58
N HIS A 256 27.48 -1.62 23.71
CA HIS A 256 26.04 -1.40 23.92
C HIS A 256 25.34 -2.55 24.66
N PHE A 257 25.86 -3.78 24.68
CA PHE A 257 25.23 -4.90 25.42
C PHE A 257 25.16 -4.62 26.92
N GLY A 258 26.19 -3.95 27.44
CA GLY A 258 26.21 -3.43 28.80
C GLY A 258 25.23 -2.29 29.05
N LYS A 259 24.82 -1.52 28.01
CA LYS A 259 23.91 -0.35 28.04
C LYS A 259 22.44 -0.71 27.78
N VAL A 260 22.18 -1.68 26.89
CA VAL A 260 20.83 -2.18 26.55
C VAL A 260 20.23 -3.01 27.68
N PHE A 261 21.06 -3.80 28.39
CA PHE A 261 20.63 -4.57 29.58
C PHE A 261 21.09 -3.93 30.91
N GLY A 262 21.90 -2.87 30.87
CA GLY A 262 22.42 -2.18 32.05
C GLY A 262 22.52 -0.67 31.85
N LYS A 263 21.58 0.08 32.45
CA LYS A 263 21.43 1.55 32.34
C LYS A 263 21.03 2.05 30.95
N ARG A 264 19.75 2.42 30.85
CA ARG A 264 19.14 3.23 29.78
C ARG A 264 20.12 4.33 29.32
N ASP A 265 20.55 4.25 28.06
CA ASP A 265 21.04 5.43 27.37
C ASP A 265 19.87 6.43 27.19
N THR A 266 20.20 7.71 27.26
CA THR A 266 19.32 8.88 27.11
C THR A 266 18.89 9.11 25.66
N ALA A 267 18.56 8.04 24.93
CA ALA A 267 17.84 8.20 23.67
C ALA A 267 16.39 8.58 24.01
N PRO A 268 15.81 9.58 23.34
CA PRO A 268 14.41 9.93 23.57
C PRO A 268 13.54 8.69 23.34
N SER A 269 12.64 8.43 24.28
CA SER A 269 11.63 7.37 24.18
C SER A 269 10.78 7.57 22.92
N TYR A 270 10.11 6.51 22.47
CA TYR A 270 9.17 6.60 21.35
C TYR A 270 8.17 7.74 21.53
N THR A 271 7.63 7.91 22.75
CA THR A 271 6.71 9.01 23.08
C THR A 271 7.36 10.38 22.95
N GLU A 272 8.62 10.54 23.37
CA GLU A 272 9.33 11.82 23.22
C GLU A 272 9.68 12.12 21.75
N GLN A 273 9.99 11.09 20.96
CA GLN A 273 10.22 11.23 19.52
C GLN A 273 8.93 11.55 18.77
N ALA A 274 7.82 10.92 19.15
CA ALA A 274 6.50 11.19 18.58
C ALA A 274 6.06 12.63 18.86
N ILE A 275 6.12 13.08 20.11
CA ILE A 275 5.79 14.47 20.49
C ILE A 275 6.70 15.48 19.77
N ALA A 276 7.99 15.16 19.62
CA ALA A 276 8.90 16.05 18.89
C ALA A 276 8.58 16.10 17.38
N GLY A 277 8.08 15.01 16.80
CA GLY A 277 7.65 14.95 15.40
C GLY A 277 6.31 15.64 15.13
N GLU A 278 5.48 15.85 16.16
CA GLU A 278 4.22 16.60 16.04
C GLU A 278 4.42 18.12 15.83
N ALA A 279 5.62 18.63 16.17
CA ALA A 279 5.93 20.05 16.00
C ALA A 279 6.27 20.37 14.54
N MET A 280 5.41 21.15 13.90
CA MET A 280 5.61 21.62 12.53
C MET A 280 6.88 22.49 12.42
N THR A 281 7.76 22.10 11.50
CA THR A 281 9.03 22.77 11.23
C THR A 281 8.85 23.99 10.33
N ASP A 282 9.83 24.91 10.34
CA ASP A 282 9.85 26.07 9.43
C ASP A 282 9.78 25.64 7.94
N HIS A 283 10.37 24.48 7.60
CA HIS A 283 10.37 23.97 6.22
C HIS A 283 9.00 23.45 5.79
N GLU A 284 8.26 22.83 6.72
CA GLU A 284 6.88 22.39 6.49
C GLU A 284 5.91 23.57 6.39
N GLN A 285 6.15 24.64 7.17
CA GLN A 285 5.41 25.91 7.04
C GLN A 285 5.65 26.55 5.67
N GLU A 286 6.90 26.73 5.25
CA GLU A 286 7.24 27.28 3.93
C GLU A 286 6.67 26.42 2.78
N TRP A 287 6.65 25.09 2.96
CA TRP A 287 6.03 24.19 1.99
C TRP A 287 4.50 24.38 1.93
N LEU A 288 3.82 24.45 3.07
CA LEU A 288 2.37 24.63 3.13
C LEU A 288 1.95 25.98 2.53
N ASP A 289 2.66 27.05 2.87
CA ASP A 289 2.44 28.39 2.30
C ASP A 289 2.57 28.37 0.77
N LYS A 290 3.53 27.60 0.24
CA LYS A 290 3.72 27.44 -1.19
C LYS A 290 2.57 26.68 -1.84
N MET A 291 2.08 25.61 -1.20
CA MET A 291 0.98 24.79 -1.74
C MET A 291 -0.34 25.56 -1.76
N ILE A 292 -0.65 26.29 -0.68
CA ILE A 292 -1.85 27.15 -0.61
C ILE A 292 -1.73 28.36 -1.55
N GLY A 293 -0.53 28.92 -1.70
CA GLY A 293 -0.32 30.12 -2.52
C GLY A 293 -0.30 29.90 -4.04
N VAL A 294 -0.58 28.69 -4.55
CA VAL A 294 -0.44 28.36 -5.99
C VAL A 294 -1.44 29.14 -6.85
N ASP A 295 -2.70 29.20 -6.46
CA ASP A 295 -3.76 29.88 -7.21
C ASP A 295 -3.96 31.34 -6.78
N GLY A 296 -3.31 31.74 -5.67
CA GLY A 296 -3.34 33.09 -5.12
C GLY A 296 -4.57 33.42 -4.28
N GLU A 297 -5.45 32.45 -4.03
CA GLU A 297 -6.58 32.56 -3.13
C GLU A 297 -6.43 31.56 -1.96
N VAL A 298 -7.35 31.60 -0.99
CA VAL A 298 -7.40 30.57 0.08
C VAL A 298 -8.82 30.04 0.12
N ASP A 299 -8.97 28.80 -0.31
CA ASP A 299 -10.27 28.12 -0.44
C ASP A 299 -10.81 27.62 0.92
N ASP A 300 -12.00 27.02 0.92
CA ASP A 300 -12.64 26.54 2.15
C ASP A 300 -11.89 25.36 2.79
N LEU A 301 -11.39 24.42 2.00
CA LEU A 301 -10.62 23.27 2.49
C LEU A 301 -9.30 23.73 3.12
N GLU A 302 -8.63 24.69 2.50
CA GLU A 302 -7.39 25.27 3.03
C GLU A 302 -7.63 26.05 4.32
N ARG A 303 -8.74 26.81 4.41
CA ARG A 303 -9.12 27.47 5.67
C ARG A 303 -9.38 26.47 6.78
N ARG A 304 -10.10 25.37 6.46
CA ARG A 304 -10.37 24.28 7.41
C ARG A 304 -9.08 23.57 7.81
N LEU A 305 -8.15 23.35 6.89
CA LEU A 305 -6.84 22.77 7.15
C LEU A 305 -6.03 23.65 8.11
N LEU A 306 -5.91 24.95 7.82
CA LEU A 306 -5.20 25.91 8.68
C LEU A 306 -5.81 25.98 10.07
N ALA A 307 -7.15 26.03 10.18
CA ALA A 307 -7.84 26.01 11.47
C ALA A 307 -7.51 24.73 12.26
N ARG A 308 -7.55 23.57 11.61
CA ARG A 308 -7.23 22.28 12.22
C ARG A 308 -5.78 22.19 12.70
N ILE A 309 -4.84 22.69 11.91
CA ILE A 309 -3.42 22.73 12.29
C ILE A 309 -3.21 23.62 13.53
N ILE A 310 -3.95 24.73 13.65
CA ILE A 310 -3.88 25.60 14.83
C ILE A 310 -4.48 24.91 16.06
N GLU A 311 -5.68 24.32 15.94
CA GLU A 311 -6.36 23.64 17.06
C GLU A 311 -5.58 22.43 17.60
N GLU A 312 -5.02 21.62 16.72
CA GLU A 312 -4.20 20.46 17.08
C GLU A 312 -2.77 20.85 17.52
N GLY A 313 -2.41 22.14 17.48
CA GLY A 313 -1.10 22.66 17.87
C GLY A 313 -1.05 23.26 19.28
N GLU A 314 -2.20 23.41 19.94
CA GLU A 314 -2.37 23.83 21.34
C GLU A 314 -2.32 22.66 22.32
#